data_AF-A0A346N7N5-F1
#
_entry.id   AF-A0A346N7N5-F1
#
_cell.length_a   1.000
_cell.length_b   1.000
_cell.length_c   1.000
_cell.angle_alpha   90.00
_cell.angle_beta   90.00
_cell.angle_gamma   90.00
#
_symmetry.space_group_name_H-M   'P 1'
#
loop_
_entity.id
_entity.type
_entity.pdbx_description
1 polymer ?
#
loop_
_entity_poly.entity_id
_entity_poly.type
_entity_poly.pdbx_seq_one_letter_code
_entity_poly.pdbx_strand_id
1 'polypeptide(L)' 'MSSYTRPDPRRRVNLTVRESLLRDARAAKLNLSRFVEEKLEQALKEERGRRWQEENAEAIEHHRRRIERDGMWNKDLISF' A
#
# COMPACT_ATOMS: atom_id res chain seq x y z
N MET A 1 -19.84 3.99 -16.27
CA MET A 1 -19.33 2.66 -16.63
C MET A 1 -18.32 2.24 -15.56
N SER A 2 -18.76 1.48 -14.55
CA SER A 2 -17.86 0.97 -13.52
C SER A 2 -17.22 -0.32 -14.04
N SER A 3 -16.01 -0.23 -14.58
CA SER A 3 -15.22 -1.40 -14.93
C SER A 3 -14.83 -2.10 -13.62
N TYR A 4 -15.60 -3.12 -13.23
CA TYR A 4 -15.18 -4.06 -12.21
C TYR A 4 -13.95 -4.79 -12.77
N THR A 5 -12.75 -4.32 -12.42
CA THR A 5 -11.50 -5.01 -12.75
C THR A 5 -11.56 -6.39 -12.10
N ARG A 6 -11.77 -7.43 -12.90
CA ARG A 6 -11.62 -8.81 -12.41
C ARG A 6 -10.18 -8.98 -11.93
N PRO A 7 -9.97 -9.65 -10.79
CA PRO A 7 -8.62 -9.97 -10.36
C PRO A 7 -7.92 -10.80 -11.44
N ASP A 8 -6.65 -10.48 -11.68
CA ASP A 8 -5.80 -11.17 -12.65
C ASP A 8 -5.74 -12.68 -12.31
N PRO A 9 -5.69 -13.58 -13.31
CA PRO A 9 -5.56 -15.00 -13.05
C PRO A 9 -4.31 -15.33 -12.21
N ARG A 10 -4.50 -16.16 -11.17
CA ARG A 10 -3.40 -16.58 -10.31
C ARG A 10 -2.40 -17.44 -11.08
N ARG A 11 -1.13 -17.06 -11.03
CA ARG A 11 -0.01 -17.85 -11.56
C ARG A 11 0.72 -18.58 -10.45
N ARG A 12 0.98 -19.87 -10.64
CA ARG A 12 1.82 -20.65 -9.73
C ARG A 12 3.29 -20.23 -9.89
N VAL A 13 3.93 -19.89 -8.78
CA VAL A 13 5.34 -19.53 -8.71
C VAL A 13 6.07 -20.45 -7.74
N ASN A 14 7.35 -20.72 -7.99
CA ASN A 14 8.21 -21.46 -7.07
C ASN A 14 8.97 -20.47 -6.20
N LEU A 15 8.91 -20.63 -4.89
CA LEU A 15 9.54 -19.77 -3.89
C LEU A 15 10.37 -20.62 -2.94
N THR A 16 11.55 -20.13 -2.57
CA THR A 16 12.41 -20.76 -1.57
C THR A 16 12.13 -20.11 -0.21
N VAL A 17 11.72 -20.92 0.77
CA VAL A 17 11.38 -20.44 2.13
C VAL A 17 12.00 -21.38 3.16
N ARG A 18 12.37 -20.85 4.33
CA ARG A 18 12.88 -21.65 5.44
C ARG A 18 11.88 -22.75 5.82
N GLU A 19 12.36 -23.98 5.87
CA GLU A 19 11.54 -25.15 6.20
C GLU A 19 10.86 -25.03 7.56
N SER A 20 11.55 -24.47 8.56
CA SER A 20 10.97 -24.24 9.89
C SER A 20 9.70 -23.38 9.85
N LEU A 21 9.68 -22.33 9.04
CA LEU A 21 8.50 -21.49 8.87
C LEU A 21 7.35 -22.23 8.17
N LEU A 22 7.67 -23.07 7.18
CA LEU A 22 6.65 -23.85 6.49
C LEU A 22 5.99 -24.86 7.43
N ARG A 23 6.79 -25.50 8.29
CA ARG A 23 6.28 -26.42 9.32
C ARG A 23 5.37 -25.68 10.30
N ASP A 24 5.81 -24.55 10.82
CA ASP A 24 5.05 -23.77 11.80
C ASP A 24 3.75 -23.22 11.17
N ALA A 25 3.80 -22.75 9.92
CA ALA A 25 2.62 -22.29 9.18
C ALA A 25 1.60 -23.41 8.93
N ARG A 26 2.07 -24.64 8.62
CA ARG A 26 1.20 -25.82 8.48
C ARG A 26 0.57 -26.22 9.81
N ALA A 27 1.34 -26.22 10.90
CA ALA A 27 0.82 -26.49 12.24
C ALA A 27 -0.27 -25.48 12.65
N ALA A 28 -0.08 -24.21 12.28
CA ALA A 28 -1.05 -23.14 12.47
C ALA A 28 -2.20 -23.13 11.42
N LYS A 29 -2.24 -24.10 10.49
CA LYS A 29 -3.25 -24.21 9.42
C LYS A 29 -3.39 -22.93 8.57
N LEU A 30 -2.30 -22.21 8.35
CA LEU A 30 -2.30 -21.00 7.54
C LEU A 30 -2.53 -21.31 6.06
N ASN A 31 -3.37 -20.50 5.40
CA ASN A 31 -3.46 -20.52 3.95
C ASN A 31 -2.28 -19.74 3.36
N LEU A 32 -1.19 -20.46 3.05
CA LEU A 32 0.06 -19.85 2.59
C LEU A 32 -0.12 -19.01 1.32
N SER A 33 -0.94 -19.47 0.38
CA SER A 33 -1.20 -18.73 -0.87
C SER A 33 -1.81 -17.37 -0.58
N ARG A 34 -2.85 -17.34 0.27
CA ARG A 34 -3.53 -16.10 0.65
C ARG A 34 -2.61 -15.18 1.46
N PHE A 35 -1.85 -15.75 2.40
CA PHE A 35 -0.91 -14.98 3.21
C PHE A 35 0.16 -14.27 2.37
N VAL A 36 0.75 -15.00 1.40
CA VAL A 36 1.77 -14.43 0.51
C VAL A 36 1.16 -13.35 -0.40
N GLU A 37 -0.04 -13.58 -0.93
CA GLU A 37 -0.78 -12.60 -1.75
C GLU A 37 -1.03 -11.30 -0.97
N GLU A 38 -1.64 -11.38 0.21
CA GLU A 38 -1.93 -10.21 1.07
C GLU A 38 -0.65 -9.45 1.46
N LYS A 39 0.44 -10.17 1.77
CA LYS A 39 1.71 -9.54 2.13
C LYS A 39 2.41 -8.88 0.95
N LEU A 40 2.31 -9.46 -0.25
CA LEU A 40 2.81 -8.84 -1.46
C LEU A 40 2.02 -7.58 -1.83
N GLU A 41 0.69 -7.63 -1.73
CA GLU A 41 -0.16 -6.45 -1.97
C GLU A 41 0.18 -5.31 -1.02
N GLN A 42 0.34 -5.62 0.27
CA GLN A 42 0.75 -4.66 1.29
C GLN A 42 2.10 -4.03 0.94
N ALA A 43 3.13 -4.85 0.70
CA ALA A 43 4.47 -4.37 0.39
C ALA A 43 4.51 -3.51 -0.89
N LEU A 44 3.77 -3.91 -1.93
CA LEU A 44 3.68 -3.15 -3.19
C LEU A 44 2.91 -1.83 -3.01
N LYS A 45 1.94 -1.77 -2.11
CA LYS A 45 1.23 -0.53 -1.80
C LYS A 45 2.14 0.43 -1.05
N GLU A 46 2.89 -0.05 -0.07
CA GLU A 46 3.86 0.73 0.69
C GLU A 46 4.98 1.27 -0.22
N GLU A 47 5.54 0.43 -1.08
CA GLU A 47 6.57 0.83 -2.06
C GLU A 47 6.05 1.90 -3.03
N ARG A 48 4.83 1.72 -3.55
CA ARG A 48 4.19 2.73 -4.42
C ARG A 48 3.96 4.04 -3.69
N GLY A 49 3.53 3.98 -2.42
CA GLY A 49 3.38 5.16 -1.57
C GLY A 49 4.71 5.89 -1.37
N ARG A 50 5.78 5.15 -1.09
CA ARG A 50 7.13 5.71 -0.92
C ARG A 50 7.59 6.43 -2.19
N ARG A 51 7.49 5.77 -3.35
CA ARG A 51 7.87 6.37 -4.64
C ARG A 51 7.05 7.61 -4.96
N TRP A 52 5.74 7.57 -4.73
CA TRP A 52 4.89 8.73 -4.96
C TRP A 52 5.30 9.91 -4.07
N GLN A 53 5.64 9.67 -2.80
CA GLN A 53 6.13 10.73 -1.91
C GLN A 53 7.47 11.30 -2.39
N GLU A 54 8.40 10.45 -2.85
CA GLU A 54 9.68 10.88 -3.42
C GLU A 54 9.46 11.74 -4.68
N GLU A 55 8.62 11.28 -5.61
CA GLU A 55 8.30 11.99 -6.85
C GLU A 55 7.56 13.32 -6.63
N ASN A 56 6.73 13.39 -5.60
CA ASN A 56 5.88 14.56 -5.32
C ASN A 56 6.42 15.44 -4.19
N ALA A 57 7.63 15.16 -3.68
CA ALA A 57 8.21 15.86 -2.54
C ALA A 57 8.23 17.38 -2.77
N GLU A 58 8.66 17.83 -3.95
CA GLU A 58 8.71 19.26 -4.29
C GLU A 58 7.31 19.89 -4.37
N ALA A 59 6.34 19.20 -4.98
CA ALA A 59 4.96 19.68 -5.07
C ALA A 59 4.29 19.76 -3.68
N ILE A 60 4.57 18.79 -2.81
CA ILE A 60 4.12 18.77 -1.42
C ILE A 60 4.73 19.93 -0.65
N GLU A 61 6.04 20.18 -0.78
CA GLU A 61 6.72 21.31 -0.14
C GLU A 61 6.19 22.66 -0.63
N HIS A 62 5.99 22.83 -1.93
CA HIS A 62 5.39 24.03 -2.49
C HIS A 62 3.97 24.25 -1.94
N HIS A 63 3.18 23.18 -1.85
CA HIS A 63 1.83 23.25 -1.28
C HIS A 63 1.85 23.58 0.23
N ARG A 64 2.77 23.01 1.00
CA ARG A 64 2.99 23.33 2.42
C ARG A 64 3.30 24.80 2.61
N ARG A 65 4.28 25.33 1.86
CA ARG A 65 4.65 26.76 1.89
C ARG A 65 3.48 27.67 1.52
N ARG A 66 2.64 27.26 0.56
CA ARG A 66 1.42 28.01 0.20
C ARG A 66 0.45 28.05 1.38
N ILE A 67 0.18 26.91 2.03
CA ILE A 67 -0.70 26.86 3.20
C ILE A 67 -0.14 27.69 4.37
N GLU A 68 1.17 27.66 4.60
CA GLU A 68 1.81 28.48 5.65
C GLU A 68 1.65 29.98 5.38
N ARG A 69 1.79 30.40 4.12
CA ARG A 69 1.65 31.80 3.71
C ARG A 69 0.19 32.26 3.70
N ASP A 70 -0.69 31.49 3.09
CA ASP A 70 -2.07 31.92 2.75
C ASP A 70 -3.13 31.37 3.71
N GLY A 71 -2.75 30.44 4.59
CA GLY A 71 -3.69 29.65 5.38
C GLY A 71 -4.42 28.58 4.55
N MET A 72 -5.21 27.76 5.27
CA MET A 72 -6.13 26.83 4.61
C MET A 72 -7.38 27.59 4.16
N TRP A 73 -7.81 27.36 2.92
CA TRP A 73 -8.94 28.07 2.32
C TRP A 73 -10.28 27.86 3.05
N ASN A 74 -10.43 26.74 3.77
CA ASN A 74 -11.63 26.33 4.48
C ASN A 74 -11.52 26.52 6.00
N LYS A 75 -10.52 27.25 6.48
CA LYS A 75 -10.27 27.43 7.91
C LYS A 75 -11.48 27.97 8.67
N ASP A 76 -12.29 28.80 8.02
CA ASP A 76 -13.49 29.41 8.62
C ASP A 76 -14.77 28.57 8.41
N LEU A 77 -14.70 27.47 7.66
CA LEU A 77 -15.83 26.59 7.34
C LEU A 77 -15.88 25.33 8.23
N ILE A 78 -14.79 25.02 8.93
CA ILE A 78 -14.69 23.88 9.83
C ILE A 78 -14.44 24.41 11.24
N SER A 79 -15.53 24.77 11.92
CA SER A 79 -15.56 25.02 13.37
C SER A 79 -16.28 23.86 14.06
N PHE A 80 -15.70 23.34 15.13
CA PHE A 80 -16.34 22.39 16.06
C PHE A 80 -16.71 23.12 17.34
#